data_AF-A0A842YLG7-F1
#
_entry.id   AF-A0A842YLG7-F1
#
_cell.length_a   1.000
_cell.length_b   1.000
_cell.length_c   1.000
_cell.angle_alpha   90.00
_cell.angle_beta   90.00
_cell.angle_gamma   90.00
#
_symmetry.space_group_name_H-M   'P 1'
#
loop_
_entity.id
_entity.type
_entity.pdbx_description
1 polymer ?
#
loop_
_entity_poly.entity_id
_entity_poly.type
_entity_poly.pdbx_seq_one_letter_code
_entity_poly.pdbx_strand_id
1 'polypeptide(L)'
;MDIGEIVNDAIRYPSSDWKKVIILGVLMIASALILPAFLVMGYGFRALKASIAGFDELPEFDEWGEMFVDGLKVFVVQIAYMIVPLIIIFAGVLGSFTMVSPETGVITNPTAFTGLLSGTVIIGIILAIILGLIETIAIAHMAYNDSELGAAFRFSEILDVISQIGWLDYIIWYIVVGLIAVVIAFVASFLNVIPIIGTLIAFLIIYPYIQLFWNRALALRYAYE
;
A
#
# COMPACT_ATOMS: atom_id res chain seq x y z
N MET A 1 17.72 9.91 7.67
CA MET A 1 18.54 8.66 7.82
C MET A 1 19.01 8.14 6.46
N ASP A 2 20.16 7.45 6.38
CA ASP A 2 20.56 6.79 5.12
C ASP A 2 19.63 5.62 4.77
N ILE A 3 19.44 5.38 3.49
CA ILE A 3 18.52 4.35 2.99
C ILE A 3 18.91 2.94 3.45
N GLY A 4 20.22 2.67 3.60
CA GLY A 4 20.71 1.40 4.11
C GLY A 4 20.29 1.14 5.55
N GLU A 5 20.31 2.18 6.39
CA GLU A 5 19.87 2.11 7.78
C GLU A 5 18.36 1.89 7.88
N ILE A 6 17.57 2.66 7.09
CA ILE A 6 16.11 2.51 7.03
C ILE A 6 15.73 1.09 6.67
N VAL A 7 16.34 0.54 5.61
CA VAL A 7 16.07 -0.83 5.15
C VAL A 7 16.48 -1.86 6.19
N ASN A 8 17.67 -1.73 6.78
CA ASN A 8 18.18 -2.68 7.75
C ASN A 8 17.36 -2.70 9.05
N ASP A 9 16.83 -1.56 9.47
CA ASP A 9 15.91 -1.50 10.61
C ASP A 9 14.54 -2.07 10.25
N ALA A 10 13.96 -1.59 9.15
CA ALA A 10 12.63 -2.01 8.70
C ALA A 10 12.54 -3.51 8.43
N ILE A 11 13.59 -4.13 7.90
CA ILE A 11 13.58 -5.58 7.63
C ILE A 11 13.60 -6.39 8.92
N ARG A 12 14.13 -5.87 10.03
CA ARG A 12 14.17 -6.57 11.32
C ARG A 12 12.89 -6.40 12.13
N TYR A 13 12.19 -5.28 11.93
CA TYR A 13 11.02 -4.91 12.71
C TYR A 13 9.92 -5.98 12.80
N PRO A 14 9.52 -6.69 11.71
CA PRO A 14 8.52 -7.76 11.82
C PRO A 14 9.00 -8.95 12.68
N SER A 15 10.32 -9.18 12.74
CA SER A 15 10.91 -10.29 13.51
C SER A 15 10.99 -10.00 15.01
N SER A 16 10.60 -8.79 15.46
CA SER A 16 10.56 -8.44 16.89
C SER A 16 9.54 -9.28 17.66
N ASP A 17 8.42 -9.66 17.03
CA ASP A 17 7.40 -10.51 17.63
C ASP A 17 6.66 -11.36 16.57
N TRP A 18 7.12 -12.60 16.40
CA TRP A 18 6.50 -13.56 15.46
C TRP A 18 5.06 -13.94 15.83
N LYS A 19 4.66 -13.84 17.11
CA LYS A 19 3.28 -14.13 17.50
C LYS A 19 2.35 -13.07 16.90
N LYS A 20 2.74 -11.79 16.96
CA LYS A 20 2.00 -10.68 16.34
C LYS A 20 1.94 -10.79 14.81
N VAL A 21 3.04 -11.20 14.18
CA VAL A 21 3.06 -11.50 12.72
C VAL A 21 2.05 -12.59 12.37
N ILE A 22 2.01 -13.69 13.13
CA ILE A 22 1.07 -14.79 12.88
C ILE A 22 -0.37 -14.35 13.11
N ILE A 23 -0.66 -13.55 14.14
CA ILE A 23 -2.02 -12.99 14.37
C ILE A 23 -2.43 -12.12 13.18
N LEU A 24 -1.55 -11.24 12.70
CA LEU A 24 -1.81 -10.44 11.50
C LEU A 24 -2.07 -11.32 10.27
N GLY A 25 -1.29 -12.38 10.10
CA GLY A 25 -1.47 -13.35 9.03
C GLY A 25 -2.81 -14.12 9.11
N VAL A 26 -3.27 -14.48 10.31
CA VAL A 26 -4.60 -15.07 10.52
C VAL A 26 -5.69 -14.08 10.11
N LEU A 27 -5.55 -12.79 10.45
CA LEU A 27 -6.47 -11.74 10.01
C LEU A 27 -6.47 -11.56 8.49
N MET A 28 -5.31 -11.67 7.84
CA MET A 28 -5.20 -11.64 6.37
C MET A 28 -5.96 -12.80 5.72
N ILE A 29 -5.87 -14.02 6.25
CA ILE A 29 -6.68 -15.14 5.77
C ILE A 29 -8.16 -14.88 6.01
N ALA A 30 -8.52 -14.39 7.21
CA ALA A 30 -9.89 -14.07 7.57
C ALA A 30 -10.48 -12.90 6.76
N SER A 31 -9.64 -12.10 6.07
CA SER A 31 -10.06 -10.99 5.21
C SER A 31 -10.91 -11.44 4.01
N ALA A 32 -10.98 -12.75 3.72
CA ALA A 32 -12.00 -13.33 2.85
C ALA A 32 -13.45 -12.98 3.29
N LEU A 33 -13.66 -12.64 4.57
CA LEU A 33 -14.93 -12.18 5.15
C LEU A 33 -15.13 -10.65 5.04
N ILE A 34 -14.23 -9.94 4.36
CA ILE A 34 -14.20 -8.47 4.16
C ILE A 34 -13.90 -7.69 5.45
N LEU A 35 -14.64 -7.89 6.54
CA LEU A 35 -14.46 -7.14 7.78
C LEU A 35 -13.04 -7.22 8.38
N PRO A 36 -12.38 -8.40 8.41
CA PRO A 36 -11.01 -8.49 8.94
C PRO A 36 -9.98 -7.72 8.10
N ALA A 37 -10.28 -7.37 6.84
CA ALA A 37 -9.38 -6.59 6.00
C ALA A 37 -9.12 -5.20 6.63
N PHE A 38 -10.15 -4.59 7.23
CA PHE A 38 -9.99 -3.31 7.92
C PHE A 38 -9.13 -3.45 9.19
N LEU A 39 -9.18 -4.59 9.89
CA LEU A 39 -8.26 -4.84 11.01
C LEU A 39 -6.81 -5.00 10.55
N VAL A 40 -6.58 -5.62 9.39
CA VAL A 40 -5.24 -5.73 8.79
C VAL A 40 -4.68 -4.34 8.44
N MET A 41 -5.49 -3.50 7.80
CA MET A 41 -5.11 -2.12 7.47
C MET A 41 -4.87 -1.28 8.72
N GLY A 42 -5.78 -1.39 9.70
CA GLY A 42 -5.68 -0.71 10.99
C GLY A 42 -4.45 -1.11 11.79
N TYR A 43 -4.10 -2.40 11.81
CA TYR A 43 -2.88 -2.86 12.47
C TYR A 43 -1.62 -2.35 11.77
N GLY A 44 -1.61 -2.34 10.43
CA GLY A 44 -0.52 -1.71 9.66
C GLY A 44 -0.34 -0.23 10.00
N PHE A 45 -1.45 0.50 10.06
CA PHE A 45 -1.47 1.91 10.46
C PHE A 45 -1.03 2.13 11.91
N ARG A 46 -1.42 1.25 12.83
CA ARG A 46 -0.94 1.28 14.22
C ARG A 46 0.56 1.02 14.30
N ALA A 47 1.09 0.08 13.51
CA ALA A 47 2.52 -0.19 13.46
C ALA A 47 3.31 1.00 12.88
N LEU A 48 2.75 1.68 11.88
CA LEU A 48 3.26 2.95 11.35
C LEU A 48 3.28 4.04 12.44
N LYS A 49 2.17 4.24 13.16
CA LYS A 49 2.06 5.22 14.26
C LYS A 49 3.06 4.95 15.39
N ALA A 50 3.16 3.70 15.85
CA ALA A 50 4.13 3.30 16.87
C ALA A 50 5.58 3.56 16.42
N SER A 51 5.88 3.26 15.16
CA SER A 51 7.22 3.50 14.60
C SER A 51 7.55 5.00 14.47
N ILE A 52 6.58 5.83 14.08
CA ILE A 52 6.75 7.29 14.04
C ILE A 52 6.99 7.85 15.45
N ALA A 53 6.35 7.28 16.46
CA ALA A 53 6.57 7.62 17.87
C ALA A 53 7.90 7.08 18.45
N GLY A 54 8.72 6.38 17.64
CA GLY A 54 10.04 5.89 18.04
C GLY A 54 10.04 4.55 18.78
N PHE A 55 8.93 3.80 18.77
CA PHE A 55 8.89 2.45 19.33
C PHE A 55 9.47 1.42 18.35
N ASP A 56 10.35 0.55 18.82
CA ASP A 56 11.00 -0.49 18.01
C ASP A 56 10.26 -1.83 18.03
N GLU A 57 9.26 -1.97 18.91
CA GLU A 57 8.47 -3.19 19.07
C GLU A 57 7.12 -3.09 18.35
N LEU A 58 6.62 -4.22 17.87
CA LEU A 58 5.29 -4.30 17.27
C LEU A 58 4.20 -3.93 18.28
N PRO A 59 3.16 -3.16 17.88
CA PRO A 59 2.08 -2.79 18.78
C PRO A 59 1.21 -3.99 19.17
N GLU A 60 0.55 -3.88 20.32
CA GLU A 60 -0.36 -4.92 20.80
C GLU A 60 -1.65 -5.01 19.98
N PHE A 61 -2.27 -6.20 20.01
CA PHE A 61 -3.61 -6.48 19.47
C PHE A 61 -4.69 -6.21 20.53
N ASP A 62 -4.74 -4.97 20.99
CA ASP A 62 -5.76 -4.43 21.90
C ASP A 62 -6.65 -3.42 21.17
N GLU A 63 -7.68 -2.91 21.85
CA GLU A 63 -8.52 -1.82 21.34
C GLU A 63 -9.02 -2.04 19.90
N TRP A 64 -9.48 -3.27 19.62
CA TRP A 64 -9.86 -3.73 18.29
C TRP A 64 -10.86 -2.82 17.56
N GLY A 65 -11.75 -2.16 18.31
CA GLY A 65 -12.70 -1.19 17.76
C GLY A 65 -12.02 0.05 17.17
N GLU A 66 -11.04 0.60 17.87
CA GLU A 66 -10.25 1.73 17.37
C GLU A 66 -9.40 1.31 16.17
N MET A 67 -8.74 0.14 16.26
CA MET A 67 -7.98 -0.41 15.15
C MET A 67 -8.83 -0.59 13.89
N PHE A 68 -10.06 -1.10 14.04
CA PHE A 68 -11.00 -1.25 12.93
C PHE A 68 -11.38 0.11 12.31
N VAL A 69 -11.67 1.12 13.15
CA VAL A 69 -11.99 2.48 12.70
C VAL A 69 -10.81 3.11 11.97
N ASP A 70 -9.60 2.96 12.48
CA ASP A 70 -8.40 3.47 11.81
C ASP A 70 -8.16 2.75 10.47
N GLY A 71 -8.43 1.45 10.39
CA GLY A 71 -8.44 0.72 9.13
C GLY A 71 -9.45 1.25 8.11
N LEU A 72 -10.66 1.61 8.56
CA LEU A 72 -11.66 2.27 7.71
C LEU A 72 -11.17 3.65 7.23
N LYS A 73 -10.52 4.44 8.09
CA LYS A 73 -9.95 5.74 7.69
C LYS A 73 -8.89 5.56 6.62
N VAL A 74 -7.96 4.62 6.80
CA VAL A 74 -6.94 4.30 5.78
C VAL A 74 -7.61 3.90 4.47
N PHE A 75 -8.61 3.02 4.51
CA PHE A 75 -9.36 2.64 3.31
C PHE A 75 -10.01 3.83 2.61
N VAL A 76 -10.63 4.76 3.36
CA VAL A 76 -11.21 5.99 2.79
C VAL A 76 -10.14 6.84 2.11
N VAL A 77 -8.95 6.98 2.70
CA VAL A 77 -7.82 7.69 2.08
C VAL A 77 -7.40 7.01 0.78
N GLN A 78 -7.20 5.69 0.78
CA GLN A 78 -6.85 4.94 -0.43
C GLN A 78 -7.86 5.14 -1.56
N ILE A 79 -9.16 5.05 -1.25
CA ILE A 79 -10.21 5.31 -2.23
C ILE A 79 -10.16 6.75 -2.73
N ALA A 80 -10.02 7.74 -1.84
CA ALA A 80 -10.01 9.15 -2.22
C ALA A 80 -8.84 9.50 -3.15
N TYR A 81 -7.65 8.93 -2.92
CA TYR A 81 -6.48 9.13 -3.78
C TYR A 81 -6.57 8.35 -5.10
N MET A 82 -7.19 7.17 -5.10
CA MET A 82 -7.19 6.28 -6.28
C MET A 82 -8.45 6.39 -7.14
N ILE A 83 -9.52 7.05 -6.70
CA ILE A 83 -10.79 7.11 -7.43
C ILE A 83 -10.65 7.78 -8.80
N VAL A 84 -9.94 8.90 -8.90
CA VAL A 84 -9.76 9.63 -10.17
C VAL A 84 -8.94 8.81 -11.18
N PRO A 85 -7.75 8.27 -10.82
CA PRO A 85 -7.01 7.35 -11.69
C PRO A 85 -7.85 6.17 -12.15
N LEU A 86 -8.58 5.52 -11.23
CA LEU A 86 -9.41 4.37 -11.55
C LEU A 86 -10.54 4.71 -12.53
N ILE A 87 -11.24 5.83 -12.33
CA ILE A 87 -12.28 6.29 -13.27
C ILE A 87 -11.70 6.47 -14.68
N ILE A 88 -10.51 7.06 -14.80
CA ILE A 88 -9.85 7.27 -16.10
C ILE A 88 -9.48 5.93 -16.74
N ILE A 89 -8.90 5.00 -15.99
CA ILE A 89 -8.56 3.66 -16.47
C ILE A 89 -9.82 2.91 -16.93
N PHE A 90 -10.86 2.88 -16.10
CA PHE A 90 -12.12 2.22 -16.44
C PHE A 90 -12.81 2.88 -17.63
N ALA A 91 -12.79 4.21 -17.75
CA ALA A 91 -13.33 4.90 -18.92
C ALA A 91 -12.58 4.52 -20.20
N GLY A 92 -11.25 4.39 -20.15
CA GLY A 92 -10.44 3.91 -21.28
C GLY A 92 -10.78 2.46 -21.67
N VAL A 93 -10.80 1.56 -20.69
CA VAL A 93 -11.09 0.13 -20.92
C VAL A 93 -12.52 -0.08 -21.41
N LEU A 94 -13.52 0.43 -20.67
CA LEU A 94 -14.93 0.28 -21.04
C LEU A 94 -15.27 1.02 -22.34
N GLY A 95 -14.70 2.20 -22.54
CA GLY A 95 -14.81 2.95 -23.79
C GLY A 95 -14.28 2.16 -24.98
N SER A 96 -13.14 1.48 -24.83
CA SER A 96 -12.57 0.66 -25.91
C SER A 96 -13.51 -0.49 -26.32
N PHE A 97 -14.23 -1.10 -25.37
CA PHE A 97 -15.18 -2.18 -25.68
C PHE A 97 -16.36 -1.74 -26.54
N THR A 98 -16.73 -0.45 -26.51
CA THR A 98 -17.78 0.09 -27.40
C THR A 98 -17.38 0.04 -28.88
N MET A 99 -16.08 -0.07 -29.17
CA MET A 99 -15.54 -0.20 -30.52
C MET A 99 -15.44 -1.66 -30.98
N VAL A 100 -15.92 -2.62 -30.18
CA VAL A 100 -15.97 -4.05 -30.54
C VAL A 100 -17.41 -4.39 -30.90
N SER A 101 -17.63 -4.92 -32.11
CA SER A 101 -18.93 -5.42 -32.53
C SER A 101 -19.36 -6.57 -31.60
N PRO A 102 -20.50 -6.47 -30.89
CA PRO A 102 -20.95 -7.54 -29.99
C PRO A 102 -21.29 -8.84 -30.73
N GLU A 103 -21.66 -8.74 -32.01
CA GLU A 103 -22.09 -9.88 -32.84
C GLU A 103 -20.91 -10.65 -33.44
N THR A 104 -19.85 -9.93 -33.82
CA THR A 104 -18.73 -10.50 -34.60
C THR A 104 -17.41 -10.50 -33.84
N GLY A 105 -17.32 -9.76 -32.72
CA GLY A 105 -16.07 -9.52 -31.99
C GLY A 105 -15.06 -8.66 -32.76
N VAL A 106 -15.42 -8.15 -33.94
CA VAL A 106 -14.52 -7.35 -34.78
C VAL A 106 -14.43 -5.92 -34.25
N ILE A 107 -13.22 -5.39 -34.20
CA ILE A 107 -12.98 -3.99 -33.85
C ILE A 107 -13.43 -3.10 -35.02
N THR A 108 -14.48 -2.32 -34.80
CA THR A 108 -15.13 -1.46 -35.80
C THR A 108 -14.34 -0.18 -36.07
N ASN A 109 -13.55 0.28 -35.08
CA ASN A 109 -12.63 1.41 -35.21
C ASN A 109 -11.30 1.13 -34.49
N PRO A 110 -10.31 0.55 -35.18
CA PRO A 110 -9.02 0.18 -34.58
C PRO A 110 -8.25 1.35 -33.95
N THR A 111 -8.33 2.54 -34.54
CA THR A 111 -7.64 3.73 -34.02
C THR A 111 -8.26 4.21 -32.72
N ALA A 112 -9.59 4.31 -32.64
CA ALA A 112 -10.28 4.71 -31.42
C ALA A 112 -10.13 3.65 -30.31
N PHE A 113 -10.21 2.36 -30.69
CA PHE A 113 -10.00 1.25 -29.77
C PHE A 113 -8.62 1.33 -29.10
N THR A 114 -7.56 1.46 -29.89
CA THR A 114 -6.20 1.56 -29.36
C THR A 114 -5.98 2.85 -28.58
N GLY A 115 -6.48 3.99 -29.06
CA GLY A 115 -6.36 5.27 -28.35
C GLY A 115 -6.98 5.26 -26.95
N LEU A 116 -8.16 4.66 -26.79
CA LEU A 116 -8.84 4.52 -25.49
C LEU A 116 -8.15 3.47 -24.61
N LEU A 117 -7.77 2.33 -25.17
CA LEU A 117 -7.18 1.24 -24.41
C LEU A 117 -5.75 1.54 -23.95
N SER A 118 -4.93 2.21 -24.76
CA SER A 118 -3.55 2.52 -24.40
C SER A 118 -3.41 3.95 -23.90
N GLY A 119 -3.85 4.95 -24.68
CA GLY A 119 -3.65 6.36 -24.36
C GLY A 119 -4.31 6.77 -23.04
N THR A 120 -5.62 6.53 -22.91
CA THR A 120 -6.37 6.89 -21.69
C THR A 120 -5.90 6.07 -20.47
N VAL A 121 -5.62 4.78 -20.64
CA VAL A 121 -5.13 3.93 -19.55
C VAL A 121 -3.74 4.37 -19.09
N ILE A 122 -2.83 4.73 -20.00
CA ILE A 122 -1.50 5.27 -19.64
C ILE A 122 -1.64 6.55 -18.81
N ILE A 123 -2.54 7.46 -19.20
CA ILE A 123 -2.82 8.68 -18.40
C ILE A 123 -3.30 8.31 -17.00
N GLY A 124 -4.24 7.37 -16.90
CA GLY A 124 -4.73 6.87 -15.62
C GLY A 124 -3.63 6.23 -14.76
N ILE A 125 -2.73 5.45 -15.37
CA ILE A 125 -1.57 4.84 -14.68
C ILE A 125 -0.60 5.92 -14.18
N ILE A 126 -0.31 6.94 -14.99
CA ILE A 126 0.56 8.06 -14.57
C ILE A 126 -0.04 8.77 -13.37
N LEU A 127 -1.34 9.07 -13.40
CA LEU A 127 -2.04 9.69 -12.27
C LEU A 127 -2.05 8.78 -11.04
N ALA A 128 -2.25 7.47 -11.21
CA ALA A 128 -2.18 6.49 -10.12
C ALA A 128 -0.81 6.49 -9.45
N ILE A 129 0.27 6.53 -10.23
CA ILE A 129 1.64 6.59 -9.70
C ILE A 129 1.87 7.89 -8.92
N ILE A 130 1.50 9.04 -9.50
CA ILE A 130 1.70 10.34 -8.84
C ILE A 130 0.89 10.42 -7.54
N LEU A 131 -0.39 10.05 -7.58
CA LEU A 131 -1.26 10.12 -6.40
C LEU A 131 -0.88 9.06 -5.36
N GLY A 132 -0.45 7.86 -5.75
CA GLY A 132 0.03 6.83 -4.83
C GLY A 132 1.33 7.23 -4.09
N LEU A 133 2.22 7.98 -4.76
CA LEU A 133 3.38 8.58 -4.10
C LEU A 133 2.96 9.59 -3.02
N ILE A 134 1.96 10.42 -3.28
CA ILE A 134 1.47 11.40 -2.30
C ILE A 134 0.69 10.70 -1.19
N GLU A 135 -0.16 9.72 -1.53
CA GLU A 135 -0.97 8.92 -0.60
C GLU A 135 -0.10 8.23 0.47
N THR A 136 1.06 7.73 0.07
CA THR A 136 2.00 7.07 1.00
C THR A 136 2.42 8.01 2.13
N ILE A 137 2.78 9.26 1.82
CA ILE A 137 3.07 10.27 2.85
C ILE A 137 1.80 10.77 3.52
N ALA A 138 0.66 10.83 2.82
CA ALA A 138 -0.62 11.23 3.40
C ALA A 138 -1.05 10.30 4.55
N ILE A 139 -0.87 8.98 4.40
CA ILE A 139 -1.15 8.00 5.45
C ILE A 139 -0.18 8.18 6.63
N ALA A 140 1.11 8.39 6.38
CA ALA A 140 2.08 8.69 7.44
C ALA A 140 1.76 10.00 8.17
N HIS A 141 1.34 11.02 7.43
CA HIS A 141 0.91 12.30 7.96
C HIS A 141 -0.36 12.16 8.81
N MET A 142 -1.32 11.31 8.40
CA MET A 142 -2.47 10.95 9.23
C MET A 142 -2.06 10.21 10.52
N ALA A 143 -1.08 9.32 10.45
CA ALA A 143 -0.56 8.62 11.63
C ALA A 143 0.14 9.58 12.61
N TYR A 144 0.91 10.54 12.09
CA TYR A 144 1.57 11.58 12.88
C TYR A 144 0.58 12.53 13.56
N ASN A 145 -0.57 12.79 12.93
CA ASN A 145 -1.61 13.68 13.45
C ASN A 145 -2.76 12.89 14.10
N ASP A 146 -2.43 11.97 15.01
CA ASP A 146 -3.38 11.25 15.88
C ASP A 146 -4.59 10.61 15.17
N SER A 147 -4.35 9.99 14.02
CA SER A 147 -5.39 9.29 13.25
C SER A 147 -6.51 10.24 12.75
N GLU A 148 -6.25 11.54 12.64
CA GLU A 148 -7.20 12.52 12.11
C GLU A 148 -7.36 12.34 10.60
N LEU A 149 -8.53 11.88 10.13
CA LEU A 149 -8.76 11.63 8.71
C LEU A 149 -8.48 12.86 7.81
N GLY A 150 -8.79 14.06 8.30
CA GLY A 150 -8.52 15.31 7.57
C GLY A 150 -7.04 15.57 7.32
N ALA A 151 -6.15 15.04 8.17
CA ALA A 151 -4.70 15.20 8.03
C ALA A 151 -4.13 14.51 6.79
N ALA A 152 -4.79 13.44 6.31
CA ALA A 152 -4.43 12.80 5.04
C ALA A 152 -4.73 13.68 3.82
N PHE A 153 -5.47 14.77 3.96
CA PHE A 153 -5.85 15.66 2.85
C PHE A 153 -5.28 17.07 2.98
N ARG A 154 -4.37 17.29 3.95
CA ARG A 154 -3.61 18.55 4.08
C ARG A 154 -2.47 18.58 3.06
N PHE A 155 -2.84 18.69 1.78
CA PHE A 155 -1.91 18.53 0.65
C PHE A 155 -0.69 19.44 0.73
N SER A 156 -0.84 20.69 1.18
CA SER A 156 0.30 21.60 1.34
C SER A 156 1.32 21.04 2.33
N GLU A 157 0.88 20.59 3.51
CA GLU A 157 1.74 20.00 4.54
C GLU A 157 2.40 18.71 4.02
N ILE A 158 1.65 17.85 3.33
CA ILE A 158 2.16 16.59 2.75
C ILE A 158 3.23 16.87 1.69
N LEU A 159 3.00 17.84 0.80
CA LEU A 159 3.96 18.21 -0.25
C LEU A 159 5.19 18.91 0.33
N ASP A 160 5.03 19.67 1.42
CA ASP A 160 6.14 20.26 2.16
C ASP A 160 7.02 19.17 2.78
N VAL A 161 6.43 18.14 3.40
CA VAL A 161 7.15 16.96 3.91
C VAL A 161 7.92 16.26 2.79
N ILE A 162 7.28 15.96 1.65
CA ILE A 162 7.98 15.34 0.50
C ILE A 162 9.14 16.23 0.00
N SER A 163 8.94 17.54 0.00
CA SER A 163 9.95 18.49 -0.48
C SER A 163 11.12 18.62 0.49
N GLN A 164 10.88 18.54 1.81
CA GLN A 164 11.92 18.48 2.84
C GLN A 164 12.75 17.19 2.73
N ILE A 165 12.08 16.07 2.49
CA ILE A 165 12.71 14.77 2.20
C ILE A 165 13.56 14.83 0.91
N GLY A 166 13.14 15.65 -0.05
CA GLY A 166 13.67 15.71 -1.41
C GLY A 166 12.98 14.69 -2.32
N TRP A 167 12.39 15.17 -3.42
CA TRP A 167 11.64 14.32 -4.37
C TRP A 167 12.47 13.16 -4.92
N LEU A 168 13.73 13.42 -5.29
CA LEU A 168 14.60 12.38 -5.83
C LEU A 168 14.88 11.30 -4.79
N ASP A 169 15.24 11.70 -3.57
CA ASP A 169 15.57 10.76 -2.50
C ASP A 169 14.33 10.00 -2.02
N TYR A 170 13.15 10.64 -2.01
CA TYR A 170 11.88 9.98 -1.76
C TYR A 170 11.57 8.90 -2.82
N ILE A 171 11.75 9.21 -4.11
CA ILE A 171 11.53 8.25 -5.19
C ILE A 171 12.53 7.09 -5.10
N ILE A 172 13.80 7.38 -4.81
CA ILE A 172 14.83 6.33 -4.61
C ILE A 172 14.44 5.43 -3.44
N TRP A 173 14.03 6.02 -2.30
CA TRP A 173 13.52 5.28 -1.15
C TRP A 173 12.35 4.35 -1.54
N TYR A 174 11.34 4.91 -2.23
CA TYR A 174 10.17 4.17 -2.65
C TYR A 174 10.52 2.97 -3.55
N ILE A 175 11.44 3.18 -4.51
CA ILE A 175 11.92 2.14 -5.41
C ILE A 175 12.69 1.05 -4.66
N VAL A 176 13.61 1.41 -3.77
CA VAL A 176 14.44 0.44 -3.04
C VAL A 176 13.59 -0.39 -2.08
N VAL A 177 12.72 0.25 -1.30
CA VAL A 177 11.81 -0.44 -0.37
C VAL A 177 10.85 -1.34 -1.16
N GLY A 178 10.27 -0.82 -2.26
CA GLY A 178 9.43 -1.60 -3.16
C GLY A 178 10.16 -2.80 -3.78
N LEU A 179 11.40 -2.63 -4.22
CA LEU A 179 12.21 -3.71 -4.79
C LEU A 179 12.48 -4.81 -3.75
N ILE A 180 12.77 -4.45 -2.51
CA ILE A 180 12.96 -5.43 -1.43
C ILE A 180 11.67 -6.19 -1.15
N ALA A 181 10.53 -5.51 -1.08
CA ALA A 181 9.23 -6.16 -0.95
C ALA A 181 8.95 -7.14 -2.11
N VAL A 182 9.28 -6.74 -3.34
CA VAL A 182 9.18 -7.60 -4.53
C VAL A 182 10.12 -8.80 -4.44
N VAL A 183 11.36 -8.64 -3.96
CA VAL A 183 12.29 -9.75 -3.76
C VAL A 183 11.76 -10.73 -2.71
N ILE A 184 11.23 -10.24 -1.59
CA ILE A 184 10.61 -11.09 -0.55
C ILE A 184 9.42 -11.87 -1.14
N ALA A 185 8.53 -11.18 -1.88
CA ALA A 185 7.39 -11.81 -2.54
C ALA A 185 7.81 -12.83 -3.60
N PHE A 186 8.87 -12.54 -4.37
CA PHE A 186 9.43 -13.44 -5.37
C PHE A 186 9.99 -14.72 -4.72
N VAL A 187 10.75 -14.60 -3.63
CA VAL A 187 11.24 -15.76 -2.86
C VAL A 187 10.08 -16.59 -2.31
N ALA A 188 9.04 -15.92 -1.81
CA ALA A 188 7.84 -16.60 -1.34
C ALA A 188 7.06 -17.29 -2.46
N SER A 189 7.18 -16.86 -3.72
CA SER A 189 6.50 -17.50 -4.85
C SER A 189 6.90 -18.97 -5.01
N PHE A 190 8.14 -19.33 -4.67
CA PHE A 190 8.63 -20.72 -4.68
C PHE A 190 7.92 -21.61 -3.66
N LEU A 191 7.36 -21.05 -2.59
CA LEU A 191 6.57 -21.83 -1.62
C LEU A 191 5.31 -22.40 -2.27
N ASN A 192 4.74 -21.72 -3.26
CA ASN A 192 3.53 -22.16 -3.95
C ASN A 192 3.73 -23.40 -4.83
N VAL A 193 4.96 -23.92 -4.96
CA VAL A 193 5.21 -25.26 -5.52
C VAL A 193 4.50 -26.35 -4.71
N ILE A 194 4.30 -26.13 -3.40
CA ILE A 194 3.50 -26.99 -2.54
C ILE A 194 2.09 -26.36 -2.44
N PRO A 195 1.07 -26.92 -3.14
CA PRO A 195 -0.27 -26.36 -3.10
C PRO A 195 -0.81 -26.30 -1.67
N ILE A 196 -1.62 -25.29 -1.38
CA ILE A 196 -2.26 -25.04 -0.08
C ILE A 196 -1.26 -24.64 1.02
N ILE A 197 -0.26 -25.48 1.34
CA ILE A 197 0.72 -25.20 2.41
C ILE A 197 1.55 -23.96 2.06
N GLY A 198 2.06 -23.88 0.83
CA GLY A 198 2.83 -22.73 0.39
C GLY A 198 2.06 -21.43 0.48
N THR A 199 0.80 -21.47 0.03
CA THR A 199 -0.12 -20.34 0.10
C THR A 199 -0.43 -19.95 1.55
N LEU A 200 -0.68 -20.93 2.43
CA LEU A 200 -0.91 -20.66 3.86
C LEU A 200 0.30 -19.98 4.51
N ILE A 201 1.52 -20.43 4.22
CA ILE A 201 2.75 -19.79 4.73
C ILE A 201 2.88 -18.35 4.19
N ALA A 202 2.56 -18.14 2.91
CA ALA A 202 2.59 -16.80 2.31
C ALA A 202 1.66 -15.83 3.05
N PHE A 203 0.41 -16.24 3.33
CA PHE A 203 -0.55 -15.42 4.07
C PHE A 203 -0.24 -15.29 5.57
N LEU A 204 0.23 -16.35 6.22
CA LEU A 204 0.50 -16.33 7.67
C LEU A 204 1.77 -15.56 8.04
N ILE A 205 2.75 -15.51 7.14
CA ILE A 205 4.09 -15.02 7.47
C ILE A 205 4.56 -13.96 6.47
N ILE A 206 4.54 -14.25 5.18
CA ILE A 206 5.21 -13.39 4.20
C ILE A 206 4.49 -12.05 4.00
N TYR A 207 3.18 -12.07 3.73
CA TYR A 207 2.40 -10.85 3.56
C TYR A 207 2.36 -9.96 4.81
N PRO A 208 2.14 -10.47 6.04
CA PRO A 208 2.22 -9.63 7.23
C PRO A 208 3.64 -9.07 7.43
N TYR A 209 4.69 -9.85 7.10
CA TYR A 209 6.07 -9.36 7.15
C TYR A 209 6.31 -8.20 6.19
N ILE A 210 5.90 -8.32 4.91
CA ILE A 210 6.05 -7.24 3.92
C ILE A 210 5.28 -5.99 4.36
N GLN A 211 4.05 -6.15 4.87
CA GLN A 211 3.25 -5.02 5.34
C GLN A 211 3.94 -4.29 6.51
N LEU A 212 4.46 -5.03 7.50
CA LEU A 212 5.14 -4.43 8.66
C LEU A 212 6.48 -3.79 8.28
N PHE A 213 7.24 -4.43 7.38
CA PHE A 213 8.44 -3.86 6.76
C PHE A 213 8.14 -2.51 6.09
N TRP A 214 7.10 -2.46 5.26
CA TRP A 214 6.70 -1.25 4.56
C TRP A 214 6.32 -0.12 5.53
N ASN A 215 5.47 -0.41 6.51
CA ASN A 215 5.03 0.57 7.50
C ASN A 215 6.18 1.11 8.35
N ARG A 216 7.14 0.25 8.72
CA ARG A 216 8.35 0.68 9.44
C ARG A 216 9.25 1.55 8.58
N ALA A 217 9.52 1.13 7.34
CA ALA A 217 10.35 1.91 6.42
C ALA A 217 9.75 3.30 6.16
N LEU A 218 8.42 3.37 6.01
CA LEU A 218 7.69 4.61 5.82
C LEU A 218 7.77 5.51 7.06
N ALA A 219 7.57 4.94 8.26
CA ALA A 219 7.73 5.68 9.51
C ALA A 219 9.12 6.31 9.64
N LEU A 220 10.17 5.52 9.39
CA LEU A 220 11.55 6.00 9.49
C LEU A 220 11.84 7.09 8.47
N ARG A 221 11.34 6.96 7.23
CA ARG A 221 11.52 7.99 6.20
C ARG A 221 10.74 9.26 6.51
N TYR A 222 9.58 9.14 7.14
CA TYR A 222 8.73 10.27 7.50
C TYR A 222 9.23 11.01 8.74
N ALA A 223 9.66 10.28 9.79
CA ALA A 223 10.03 10.85 11.08
C ALA A 223 11.50 11.27 11.19
N TYR A 224 12.39 10.65 10.41
CA TYR A 224 13.83 10.92 10.45
C TYR A 224 14.32 11.32 9.06
N GLU A 225 14.25 12.63 8.79
CA GLU A 225 14.86 13.28 7.62
C GLU A 225 16.27 12.72 7.33
#